data_AF-A0A101VRH8-F1
#
_entry.id   AF-A0A101VRH8-F1
#
_cell.length_a   1.000
_cell.length_b   1.000
_cell.length_c   1.000
_cell.angle_alpha   90.00
_cell.angle_beta   90.00
_cell.angle_gamma   90.00
#
_symmetry.space_group_name_H-M   'P 1'
#
loop_
_entity.id
_entity.type
_entity.pdbx_description
1 polymer ?
#
loop_
_entity_poly.entity_id
_entity_poly.type
_entity_poly.pdbx_seq_one_letter_code
_entity_poly.pdbx_strand_id
1 'polypeptide(L)'
;MDKNQFANCFGFYDYDDMLSITTTVIQDGDKDWNITKLPFEKFLVWDNTEIGDDRVEVFLNRDAAEEYLHLLYRKSHERRSFH
;
A
#
# COMPACT_ATOMS: atom_id res chain seq x y z
N MET A 1 9.73 0.50 11.66
CA MET A 1 10.56 -0.23 10.68
C MET A 1 11.14 0.80 9.72
N ASP A 2 12.35 0.61 9.19
CA ASP A 2 12.87 1.49 8.12
C ASP A 2 12.38 1.05 6.72
N LYS A 3 12.50 1.94 5.73
CA LYS A 3 12.00 1.72 4.36
C LYS A 3 12.62 0.49 3.69
N ASN A 4 13.91 0.25 3.91
CA ASN A 4 14.59 -0.89 3.32
C ASN A 4 14.22 -2.18 4.04
N GLN A 5 14.06 -2.16 5.37
CA GLN A 5 13.53 -3.30 6.12
C GLN A 5 12.13 -3.69 5.64
N PHE A 6 11.27 -2.70 5.39
CA PHE A 6 9.93 -2.93 4.84
C PHE A 6 9.98 -3.62 3.48
N ALA A 7 10.78 -3.10 2.55
CA ALA A 7 10.96 -3.71 1.23
C ALA A 7 11.54 -5.14 1.31
N ASN A 8 12.56 -5.34 2.16
CA ASN A 8 13.16 -6.65 2.41
C ASN A 8 12.16 -7.66 2.98
N CYS A 9 11.23 -7.25 3.84
CA CYS A 9 10.17 -8.12 4.37
C CYS A 9 9.29 -8.74 3.27
N PHE A 10 9.11 -8.03 2.15
CA PHE A 10 8.33 -8.52 1.00
C PHE A 10 9.20 -9.12 -0.12
N GLY A 11 10.51 -9.25 0.13
CA GLY A 11 11.45 -9.91 -0.78
C GLY A 11 12.10 -8.99 -1.82
N PHE A 12 12.04 -7.67 -1.63
CA PHE A 12 12.75 -6.70 -2.48
C PHE A 12 14.15 -6.42 -1.95
N TYR A 13 15.07 -6.00 -2.83
CA TYR A 13 16.44 -5.67 -2.44
C TYR A 13 16.51 -4.39 -1.59
N ASP A 14 15.77 -3.36 -2.03
CA ASP A 14 15.63 -2.09 -1.32
C ASP A 14 14.28 -1.43 -1.63
N TYR A 15 14.03 -0.29 -0.99
CA TYR A 15 12.77 0.44 -1.16
C TYR A 15 12.58 1.02 -2.56
N ASP A 16 13.66 1.41 -3.25
CA ASP A 16 13.56 1.97 -4.60
C ASP A 16 13.18 0.88 -5.62
N ASP A 17 13.73 -0.33 -5.47
CA ASP A 17 13.34 -1.52 -6.23
C ASP A 17 11.86 -1.83 -6.06
N MET A 18 11.37 -1.83 -4.81
CA MET A 18 9.94 -1.98 -4.51
C MET A 18 9.08 -0.89 -5.17
N LEU A 19 9.51 0.38 -5.11
CA LEU A 19 8.78 1.50 -5.69
C LEU A 19 8.70 1.41 -7.22
N SER A 20 9.72 0.89 -7.89
CA SER A 20 9.77 0.79 -9.35
C SER A 20 8.63 -0.03 -9.95
N ILE A 21 8.08 -0.96 -9.19
CA ILE A 21 6.94 -1.81 -9.57
C ILE A 21 5.65 -1.47 -8.80
N THR A 22 5.69 -0.44 -7.96
CA THR A 22 4.55 0.04 -7.20
C THR A 22 3.71 0.96 -8.08
N THR A 23 2.39 0.81 -8.00
CA THR A 23 1.43 1.72 -8.61
C THR A 23 0.69 2.48 -7.51
N THR A 24 0.73 3.81 -7.56
CA THR A 24 -0.12 4.65 -6.71
C THR A 24 -1.53 4.72 -7.32
N VAL A 25 -2.53 4.34 -6.53
CA VAL A 25 -3.94 4.30 -6.95
C VAL A 25 -4.67 5.57 -6.53
N ILE A 26 -4.40 6.07 -5.32
CA ILE A 26 -5.05 7.25 -4.76
C ILE A 26 -3.98 8.14 -4.14
N GLN A 27 -4.01 9.43 -4.47
CA GLN A 27 -3.19 10.46 -3.84
C GLN A 27 -4.09 11.36 -2.99
N ASP A 28 -3.81 11.45 -1.69
CA ASP A 28 -4.57 12.22 -0.71
C ASP A 28 -3.64 13.11 0.14
N GLY A 29 -3.22 14.24 -0.44
CA GLY A 29 -2.27 15.15 0.19
C GLY A 29 -0.90 14.48 0.37
N ASP A 30 -0.47 14.30 1.61
CA ASP A 30 0.79 13.63 1.95
C ASP A 30 0.67 12.09 1.95
N LYS A 31 -0.56 11.56 1.77
CA LYS A 31 -0.84 10.12 1.79
C LYS A 31 -1.03 9.56 0.38
N ASP A 32 -0.12 8.71 -0.04
CA ASP A 32 -0.23 7.90 -1.24
C ASP A 32 -0.67 6.48 -0.87
N TRP A 33 -1.75 6.04 -1.49
CA TRP A 33 -2.26 4.68 -1.36
C TRP A 33 -1.76 3.84 -2.54
N ASN A 34 -0.98 2.82 -2.22
CA ASN A 34 -0.11 2.13 -3.16
C ASN A 34 -0.47 0.64 -3.27
N ILE A 35 -0.27 0.11 -4.47
CA ILE A 35 -0.28 -1.32 -4.76
C ILE A 35 1.07 -1.73 -5.29
N THR A 36 1.74 -2.66 -4.62
CA THR A 36 2.98 -3.27 -5.12
C THR A 36 2.68 -4.68 -5.61
N LYS A 37 3.12 -5.00 -6.83
CA LYS A 37 3.04 -6.37 -7.33
C LYS A 37 4.13 -7.22 -6.68
N LEU A 38 3.74 -8.24 -5.93
CA LEU A 38 4.66 -9.20 -5.32
C LEU A 38 4.94 -10.38 -6.26
N PRO A 39 5.97 -11.19 -5.96
CA PRO A 39 6.12 -12.51 -6.55
C PRO A 39 4.86 -13.37 -6.38
N PHE A 40 4.66 -14.34 -7.27
CA PHE A 40 3.47 -15.21 -7.30
C PHE A 40 2.14 -14.50 -7.60
N GLU A 41 2.20 -13.39 -8.35
CA GLU A 41 1.01 -12.65 -8.82
C GLU A 41 0.13 -12.11 -7.67
N LYS A 42 0.74 -11.83 -6.52
CA LYS A 42 0.06 -11.20 -5.38
C LYS A 42 0.20 -9.68 -5.44
N PHE A 43 -0.71 -8.99 -4.76
CA PHE A 43 -0.77 -7.54 -4.71
C PHE A 43 -0.77 -7.08 -3.26
N LEU A 44 0.26 -6.32 -2.90
CA LEU A 44 0.40 -5.73 -1.58
C LEU A 44 -0.24 -4.35 -1.58
N VAL A 45 -1.20 -4.13 -0.69
CA VAL A 45 -1.80 -2.82 -0.42
C VAL A 45 -1.09 -2.18 0.76
N TRP A 46 -0.64 -0.93 0.61
CA TRP A 46 0.04 -0.17 1.66
C TRP A 46 -0.07 1.34 1.42
N ASP A 47 0.35 2.15 2.39
CA ASP A 47 0.43 3.60 2.23
C ASP A 47 1.77 4.18 2.69
N ASN A 48 2.14 5.34 2.13
CA ASN A 48 3.44 5.97 2.37
C ASN A 48 3.56 6.71 3.72
N THR A 49 2.46 6.86 4.49
CA THR A 49 2.46 7.67 5.71
C THR A 49 3.08 6.95 6.89
N GLU A 50 2.84 5.64 6.99
CA GLU A 50 3.42 4.80 8.02
C GLU A 50 3.64 3.39 7.49
N ILE A 51 4.91 3.07 7.23
CA ILE A 51 5.33 1.75 6.75
C ILE A 51 5.43 0.75 7.91
N GLY A 52 4.68 -0.35 7.81
CA GLY A 52 4.64 -1.43 8.80
C GLY A 52 3.97 -2.68 8.23
N ASP A 53 4.46 -3.86 8.62
CA ASP A 53 3.94 -5.17 8.19
C ASP A 53 2.53 -5.46 8.73
N ASP A 54 2.14 -4.80 9.83
CA ASP A 54 0.79 -4.84 10.41
C ASP A 54 -0.21 -3.93 9.69
N ARG A 55 0.26 -3.11 8.74
CA ARG A 55 -0.54 -2.12 8.00
C ARG A 55 -0.69 -2.42 6.52
N VAL A 56 -0.24 -3.59 6.10
CA VAL A 56 -0.40 -4.06 4.74
C VAL A 56 -1.47 -5.13 4.65
N GLU A 57 -2.04 -5.27 3.46
CA GLU A 57 -2.93 -6.38 3.14
C GLU A 57 -2.52 -6.98 1.81
N VAL A 58 -2.58 -8.32 1.68
CA VAL A 58 -2.13 -9.03 0.48
C VAL A 58 -3.30 -9.69 -0.22
N PHE A 59 -3.44 -9.40 -1.51
CA PHE A 59 -4.51 -9.93 -2.35
C PHE A 59 -3.94 -10.81 -3.47
N LEU A 60 -4.76 -11.76 -3.94
CA LEU A 60 -4.44 -12.58 -5.13
C LEU A 60 -4.91 -11.94 -6.44
N ASN A 61 -5.71 -10.87 -6.36
CA ASN A 61 -6.23 -10.13 -7.52
C ASN A 61 -5.98 -8.64 -7.32
N ARG A 62 -5.56 -7.96 -8.39
CA ARG A 62 -5.41 -6.51 -8.45
C ARG A 62 -6.73 -5.80 -8.19
N ASP A 63 -7.83 -6.25 -8.79
CA ASP A 63 -9.13 -5.59 -8.65
C ASP A 63 -9.57 -5.57 -7.18
N ALA A 64 -9.37 -6.67 -6.46
CA ALA A 64 -9.69 -6.77 -5.04
C ALA A 64 -8.80 -5.84 -4.19
N ALA A 65 -7.52 -5.68 -4.55
CA ALA A 65 -6.62 -4.75 -3.89
C ALA A 65 -7.06 -3.29 -4.11
N GLU A 66 -7.46 -2.93 -5.33
CA GLU A 66 -7.96 -1.60 -5.67
C GLU A 66 -9.30 -1.29 -4.97
N GLU A 67 -10.26 -2.22 -4.96
CA GLU A 67 -11.52 -2.08 -4.23
C GLU A 67 -11.29 -1.87 -2.74
N TYR A 68 -10.36 -2.61 -2.14
CA TYR A 68 -10.00 -2.46 -0.74
C TYR A 68 -9.38 -1.10 -0.45
N LEU A 69 -8.50 -0.59 -1.33
CA LEU A 69 -7.94 0.76 -1.22
C LEU A 69 -9.02 1.84 -1.25
N HIS A 70 -9.97 1.75 -2.19
CA HIS A 70 -11.08 2.69 -2.26
C HIS A 70 -11.96 2.63 -1.00
N LEU A 71 -12.16 1.45 -0.42
CA LEU A 71 -12.88 1.29 0.85
C LEU A 71 -12.13 1.97 2.01
N LEU A 72 -10.81 1.77 2.11
CA LEU A 72 -9.99 2.39 3.14
C LEU A 72 -9.97 3.91 3.02
N TYR A 73 -9.80 4.43 1.81
CA TYR A 73 -9.86 5.85 1.51
C TYR A 73 -11.22 6.46 1.89
N ARG A 74 -12.32 5.82 1.51
CA ARG A 74 -13.67 6.28 1.90
C ARG A 74 -13.83 6.32 3.42
N LYS A 75 -13.39 5.28 4.13
CA LYS A 75 -13.45 5.23 5.60
C LYS A 75 -12.58 6.30 6.27
N SER A 76 -11.42 6.64 5.71
CA SER A 76 -10.57 7.70 6.28
C SER A 76 -11.18 9.08 6.13
N HIS A 77 -11.93 9.33 5.04
CA HIS A 77 -12.64 10.59 4.81
C HIS A 77 -13.97 10.69 5.57
N GLU A 78 -14.72 9.60 5.72
CA GLU A 78 -15.93 9.57 6.55
C GLU A 78 -15.63 9.91 8.02
N ARG A 79 -14.47 9.46 8.55
CA ARG A 79 -14.03 9.79 9.92
C ARG A 79 -13.60 11.25 10.10
N ARG A 80 -13.18 11.93 9.03
CA ARG A 80 -12.81 13.36 9.08
C ARG A 80 -14.03 14.29 9.06
N SER A 81 -15.20 13.82 8.64
CA SER A 81 -16.41 14.65 8.51
C SER A 81 -17.20 14.84 9.82
N PHE A 82 -16.72 14.28 10.95
CA PHE A 82 -17.36 14.34 12.27
C PHE A 82 -16.58 15.16 13.32
N HIS A 83 -15.66 16.03 12.89
CA HIS A 83 -14.96 16.99 13.76
C HIS A 83 -15.04 18.40 13.18
#